data_AF-A0A5C7ZF05-F1
#
_entry.id   AF-A0A5C7ZF05-F1
#
_cell.length_a   1.000
_cell.length_b   1.000
_cell.length_c   1.000
_cell.angle_alpha   90.00
_cell.angle_beta   90.00
_cell.angle_gamma   90.00
#
_symmetry.space_group_name_H-M   'P 1'
#
loop_
_entity.id
_entity.type
_entity.pdbx_description
1 polymer ?
#
loop_
_entity_poly.entity_id
_entity_poly.type
_entity_poly.pdbx_seq_one_letter_code
_entity_poly.pdbx_strand_id
1 'polypeptide(L)'
;MPDSARRVAEFQARYNHNHQVIFSATRPSGGTTGWTAGSQYFYDAQNRLSRQVEGNDSASEHLIYLESYEDRVGGYRTRSYVDDYAHLTRYRYGQLELRFLLTDRLGSVVSVVRADRDSGGYVTALEPETGLAYDVFGAPRHAATWAGLDANEAWPQATTPWDVVTPTTRHGFTGHEMLSKQRLIHMRGRLFDPRMGRFTGVDPVIQFPLSTQGLNPYSYLLNNPLAGTDPTGYKADWESVQERM
;
A
#
# COMPACT_ATOMS: atom_id res chain seq x y z
N MET A 1 10.15 10.12 -36.73
CA MET A 1 9.65 10.44 -35.37
C MET A 1 9.83 9.21 -34.52
N PRO A 2 10.59 9.22 -33.42
CA PRO A 2 10.80 8.00 -32.64
C PRO A 2 9.62 7.78 -31.69
N ASP A 3 9.16 6.54 -31.70
CA ASP A 3 8.07 5.96 -30.95
C ASP A 3 8.35 6.04 -29.43
N SER A 4 7.53 6.79 -28.70
CA SER A 4 7.62 6.88 -27.24
C SER A 4 7.08 5.59 -26.63
N ALA A 5 7.92 4.55 -26.59
CA ALA A 5 7.59 3.27 -25.97
C ALA A 5 7.12 3.49 -24.52
N ARG A 6 5.84 3.17 -24.26
CA ARG A 6 5.31 3.03 -22.90
C ARG A 6 6.17 1.99 -22.18
N ARG A 7 6.98 2.42 -21.22
CA ARG A 7 7.82 1.55 -20.38
C ARG A 7 6.92 0.87 -19.35
N VAL A 8 6.51 -0.37 -19.63
CA VAL A 8 5.70 -1.20 -18.73
C VAL A 8 6.61 -1.83 -17.68
N ALA A 9 6.21 -1.79 -16.42
CA ALA A 9 6.90 -2.53 -15.36
C ALA A 9 6.65 -4.03 -15.57
N GLU A 10 7.70 -4.86 -15.56
CA GLU A 10 7.55 -6.31 -15.67
C GLU A 10 7.18 -6.88 -14.29
N PHE A 11 6.14 -7.70 -14.26
CA PHE A 11 5.60 -8.32 -13.06
C PHE A 11 5.66 -9.84 -13.19
N GLN A 12 6.25 -10.51 -12.20
CA GLN A 12 6.30 -11.96 -12.15
C GLN A 12 5.96 -12.45 -10.75
N ALA A 13 5.02 -13.39 -10.68
CA ALA A 13 4.74 -14.18 -9.48
C ALA A 13 5.46 -15.52 -9.60
N ARG A 14 6.23 -15.88 -8.57
CA ARG A 14 6.93 -17.17 -8.46
C ARG A 14 6.71 -17.73 -7.06
N TYR A 15 6.98 -19.01 -6.87
CA TYR A 15 7.04 -19.61 -5.54
C TYR A 15 8.50 -19.85 -5.16
N ASN A 16 8.86 -19.60 -3.91
CA ASN A 16 10.18 -19.98 -3.41
C ASN A 16 10.26 -21.48 -3.13
N HIS A 17 11.45 -21.98 -2.79
CA HIS A 17 11.68 -23.38 -2.42
C HIS A 17 10.85 -23.83 -1.19
N ASN A 18 10.31 -22.89 -0.43
CA ASN A 18 9.43 -23.11 0.71
C ASN A 18 7.95 -22.89 0.37
N HIS A 19 7.59 -22.84 -0.93
CA HIS A 19 6.24 -22.57 -1.44
C HIS A 19 5.61 -21.23 -1.00
N GLN A 20 6.40 -20.28 -0.54
CA GLN A 20 5.91 -18.92 -0.29
C GLN A 20 5.82 -18.16 -1.60
N VAL A 21 4.74 -17.39 -1.76
CA VAL A 21 4.56 -16.51 -2.90
C VAL A 21 5.68 -15.46 -2.88
N ILE A 22 6.36 -15.31 -4.01
CA ILE A 22 7.28 -14.21 -4.30
C ILE A 22 6.64 -13.36 -5.39
N PHE A 23 6.47 -12.07 -5.13
CA PHE A 23 6.24 -11.11 -6.20
C PHE A 23 7.53 -10.35 -6.46
N SER A 24 7.94 -10.28 -7.72
CA SER A 24 9.00 -9.39 -8.18
C SER A 24 8.44 -8.36 -9.13
N ALA A 25 8.74 -7.09 -8.85
CA ALA A 25 8.42 -5.99 -9.75
C ALA A 25 9.70 -5.27 -10.14
N THR A 26 9.85 -5.06 -11.45
CA THR A 26 11.03 -4.43 -12.04
C THR A 26 10.62 -3.16 -12.77
N ARG A 27 11.26 -2.03 -12.43
CA ARG A 27 11.08 -0.76 -13.16
C ARG A 27 12.32 -0.45 -14.02
N PRO A 28 12.17 -0.15 -15.31
CA PRO A 28 13.29 0.31 -16.14
C PRO A 28 13.71 1.73 -15.73
N SER A 29 14.99 1.96 -15.43
CA SER A 29 15.51 3.32 -15.17
C SER A 29 15.42 4.21 -16.42
N GLY A 30 14.97 5.45 -16.25
CA GLY A 30 14.83 6.44 -17.32
C GLY A 30 16.15 6.95 -17.96
N GLY A 31 17.31 6.42 -17.57
CA GLY A 31 18.61 6.78 -18.15
C GLY A 31 19.19 5.70 -19.05
N THR A 32 20.07 6.08 -19.98
CA THR A 32 20.84 5.23 -20.90
C THR A 32 21.84 4.28 -20.19
N THR A 33 21.71 4.11 -18.87
CA THR A 33 22.55 3.26 -18.04
C THR A 33 21.62 2.31 -17.30
N GLY A 34 21.72 1.00 -17.59
CA GLY A 34 20.79 -0.04 -17.14
C GLY A 34 20.85 -0.29 -15.63
N TRP A 35 20.13 0.53 -14.86
CA TRP A 35 19.95 0.33 -13.43
C TRP A 35 18.55 -0.22 -13.18
N THR A 36 18.48 -1.50 -12.84
CA THR A 36 17.23 -2.19 -12.56
C THR A 36 17.12 -2.40 -11.06
N ALA A 37 16.48 -1.46 -10.36
CA ALA A 37 16.13 -1.67 -8.95
C ALA A 37 14.86 -2.55 -8.89
N GLY A 38 14.96 -3.68 -8.21
CA GLY A 38 13.87 -4.63 -8.03
C GLY A 38 13.30 -4.55 -6.63
N SER A 39 12.01 -4.86 -6.48
CA SER A 39 11.43 -5.19 -5.19
C SER A 39 10.92 -6.62 -5.22
N GLN A 40 11.29 -7.41 -4.21
CA GLN A 40 10.77 -8.75 -3.97
C GLN A 40 9.92 -8.75 -2.70
N TYR A 41 8.75 -9.35 -2.77
CA TYR A 41 7.79 -9.44 -1.66
C TYR A 41 7.56 -10.91 -1.33
N PHE A 42 7.57 -11.26 -0.04
CA PHE A 42 7.39 -12.61 0.47
C PHE A 42 6.21 -12.65 1.43
N TYR A 43 5.42 -13.72 1.37
CA TYR A 43 4.17 -13.83 2.13
C TYR A 43 4.18 -14.98 3.13
N ASP A 44 3.44 -14.80 4.21
CA ASP A 44 3.14 -15.88 5.15
C ASP A 44 2.02 -16.81 4.61
N ALA A 45 1.69 -17.85 5.38
CA ALA A 45 0.66 -18.82 5.00
C ALA A 45 -0.76 -18.21 4.94
N GLN A 46 -0.94 -17.00 5.48
CA GLN A 46 -2.19 -16.25 5.48
C GLN A 46 -2.20 -15.14 4.41
N ASN A 47 -1.26 -15.19 3.46
CA ASN A 47 -1.08 -14.19 2.39
C ASN A 47 -0.87 -12.75 2.92
N ARG A 48 -0.26 -12.61 4.10
CA ARG A 48 0.19 -11.31 4.61
C ARG A 48 1.65 -11.11 4.25
N LEU A 49 2.02 -9.87 3.97
CA LEU A 49 3.41 -9.53 3.69
C LEU A 49 4.25 -9.86 4.92
N SER A 50 5.30 -10.67 4.73
CA SER A 50 6.21 -11.14 5.78
C SER A 50 7.61 -10.54 5.63
N ARG A 51 8.03 -10.30 4.38
CA ARG A 51 9.32 -9.69 4.07
C ARG A 51 9.25 -8.95 2.75
N GLN A 52 9.92 -7.80 2.69
CA GLN A 52 10.25 -7.11 1.46
C GLN A 52 11.77 -7.00 1.33
N VAL A 53 12.28 -7.31 0.15
CA VAL A 53 13.67 -7.06 -0.23
C VAL A 53 13.64 -5.97 -1.29
N GLU A 54 14.34 -4.89 -1.04
CA GLU A 54 14.46 -3.79 -1.99
C GLU A 54 15.93 -3.53 -2.27
N GLY A 55 16.29 -3.47 -3.54
CA GLY A 55 17.66 -3.17 -3.90
C GLY A 55 18.06 -3.59 -5.30
N ASN A 56 19.37 -3.59 -5.49
CA ASN A 56 20.04 -4.18 -6.63
C ASN A 56 21.02 -5.26 -6.14
N ASP A 57 21.73 -5.91 -7.06
CA ASP A 57 22.68 -6.98 -6.75
C ASP A 57 23.80 -6.57 -5.76
N SER A 58 24.03 -5.27 -5.53
CA SER A 58 25.11 -4.73 -4.69
C SER A 58 24.64 -4.11 -3.37
N ALA A 59 23.37 -3.74 -3.25
CA ALA A 59 22.80 -3.13 -2.04
C ALA A 59 21.34 -3.52 -1.91
N SER A 60 21.06 -4.40 -0.95
CA SER A 60 19.71 -4.86 -0.61
C SER A 60 19.34 -4.45 0.81
N GLU A 61 18.19 -3.81 0.94
CA GLU A 61 17.53 -3.57 2.20
C GLU A 61 16.47 -4.65 2.45
N HIS A 62 16.38 -5.09 3.71
CA HIS A 62 15.40 -6.06 4.13
C HIS A 62 14.42 -5.41 5.10
N LEU A 63 13.14 -5.52 4.79
CA LEU A 63 12.05 -5.16 5.68
C LEU A 63 11.36 -6.46 6.11
N ILE A 64 11.18 -6.63 7.42
CA ILE A 64 10.49 -7.77 8.03
C ILE A 64 9.15 -7.28 8.60
N TYR A 65 8.13 -8.10 8.43
CA TYR A 65 6.75 -7.82 8.77
C TYR A 65 6.24 -8.98 9.63
N LEU A 66 5.74 -8.65 10.82
CA LEU A 66 5.14 -9.62 11.73
C LEU A 66 3.82 -9.04 12.23
N GLU A 67 2.74 -9.24 11.47
CA GLU A 67 1.38 -8.79 11.79
C GLU A 67 1.29 -7.31 12.21
N SER A 68 1.47 -7.02 13.49
CA SER A 68 1.49 -5.67 14.06
C SER A 68 2.88 -5.04 14.11
N TYR A 69 3.91 -5.60 13.47
CA TYR A 69 5.30 -5.14 13.61
C TYR A 69 6.02 -5.01 12.26
N GLU A 70 6.81 -3.94 12.15
CA GLU A 70 7.72 -3.68 11.06
C GLU A 70 9.15 -3.47 11.56
N ASP A 71 10.11 -4.09 10.89
CA ASP A 71 11.53 -3.81 11.10
C ASP A 71 12.25 -3.61 9.78
N ARG A 72 12.97 -2.50 9.65
CA ARG A 72 13.94 -2.32 8.57
C ARG A 72 15.27 -2.84 9.09
N VAL A 73 15.61 -4.09 8.73
CA VAL A 73 16.78 -4.80 9.23
C VAL A 73 18.06 -4.00 8.94
N GLY A 74 18.84 -3.76 9.99
CA GLY A 74 20.06 -2.92 9.90
C GLY A 74 19.76 -1.41 9.76
N GLY A 75 18.50 -1.02 9.68
CA GLY A 75 18.02 0.35 9.61
C GLY A 75 17.96 1.04 10.97
N TYR A 76 17.32 2.21 10.98
CA TYR A 76 17.28 3.12 12.13
C TYR A 76 15.91 3.19 12.82
N ARG A 77 14.91 2.43 12.36
CA ARG A 77 13.56 2.46 12.94
C ARG A 77 12.88 1.08 12.94
N THR A 78 12.09 0.85 13.97
CA THR A 78 11.08 -0.21 14.04
C THR A 78 9.72 0.43 14.27
N ARG A 79 8.65 -0.20 13.79
CA ARG A 79 7.28 0.29 13.98
C ARG A 79 6.40 -0.82 14.54
N SER A 80 5.60 -0.50 15.53
CA SER A 80 4.62 -1.40 16.14
C SER A 80 3.23 -0.79 16.00
N TYR A 81 2.34 -1.48 15.34
CA TYR A 81 0.93 -1.14 15.20
C TYR A 81 0.17 -1.49 16.47
N VAL A 82 -0.67 -0.56 16.90
CA VAL A 82 -1.64 -0.74 17.96
C VAL A 82 -2.99 -0.72 17.26
N ASP A 83 -3.42 -1.92 16.86
CA ASP A 83 -4.63 -2.10 16.05
C ASP A 83 -4.55 -1.27 14.75
N ASP A 84 -5.69 -0.96 14.15
CA ASP A 84 -5.78 -0.24 12.88
C ASP A 84 -5.67 1.29 13.00
N TYR A 85 -5.72 1.85 14.22
CA TYR A 85 -5.87 3.30 14.43
C TYR A 85 -4.61 3.99 14.96
N ALA A 86 -3.57 3.26 15.36
CA ALA A 86 -2.36 3.88 15.87
C ALA A 86 -1.12 3.03 15.62
N HIS A 87 0.04 3.68 15.61
CA HIS A 87 1.31 2.98 15.64
C HIS A 87 2.39 3.79 16.35
N LEU A 88 3.36 3.04 16.84
CA LEU A 88 4.53 3.52 17.57
C LEU A 88 5.77 3.26 16.74
N THR A 89 6.48 4.32 16.35
CA THR A 89 7.79 4.18 15.69
C THR A 89 8.88 4.42 16.72
N ARG A 90 9.78 3.45 16.90
CA ARG A 90 10.98 3.58 17.73
C ARG A 90 12.20 3.71 16.83
N TYR A 91 13.00 4.74 17.06
CA TYR A 91 14.25 4.98 16.35
C TYR A 91 15.45 4.43 17.14
N ARG A 92 16.55 4.13 16.45
CA ARG A 92 17.77 3.52 17.01
C ARG A 92 18.31 4.27 18.23
N TYR A 93 18.17 5.60 18.25
CA TYR A 93 18.66 6.46 19.34
C TYR A 93 17.60 6.75 20.42
N GLY A 94 16.55 5.92 20.50
CA GLY A 94 15.56 5.98 21.58
C GLY A 94 14.38 6.93 21.34
N GLN A 95 14.43 7.78 20.31
CA GLN A 95 13.29 8.61 19.92
C GLN A 95 12.08 7.72 19.61
N LEU A 96 10.94 8.13 20.16
CA LEU A 96 9.70 7.41 20.08
C LEU A 96 8.64 8.34 19.51
N GLU A 97 7.93 7.90 18.48
CA GLU A 97 6.89 8.69 17.84
C GLU A 97 5.59 7.90 17.84
N LEU A 98 4.57 8.44 18.50
CA LEU A 98 3.22 7.91 18.47
C LEU A 98 2.46 8.63 17.37
N ARG A 99 1.81 7.87 16.49
CA ARG A 99 0.96 8.37 15.42
C ARG A 99 -0.40 7.72 15.48
N PHE A 100 -1.42 8.50 15.20
CA PHE A 100 -2.79 8.06 15.02
C PHE A 100 -3.16 8.11 13.54
N LEU A 101 -3.86 7.09 13.07
CA LEU A 101 -4.39 6.95 11.73
C LEU A 101 -5.86 7.32 11.79
N LEU A 102 -6.22 8.43 11.16
CA LEU A 102 -7.62 8.82 10.99
C LEU A 102 -8.12 8.23 9.68
N THR A 103 -9.24 7.53 9.74
CA THR A 103 -9.79 6.79 8.62
C THR A 103 -11.15 7.33 8.17
N ASP A 104 -11.51 7.10 6.91
CA ASP A 104 -12.86 7.29 6.42
C ASP A 104 -13.79 6.12 6.78
N ARG A 105 -15.06 6.18 6.36
CA ARG A 105 -16.04 5.11 6.62
C ARG A 105 -15.65 3.74 6.04
N LEU A 106 -14.82 3.72 5.00
CA LEU A 106 -14.33 2.50 4.37
C LEU A 106 -13.04 2.00 5.04
N GLY A 107 -12.54 2.70 6.07
CA GLY A 107 -11.27 2.38 6.72
C GLY A 107 -10.04 2.91 5.97
N SER A 108 -10.21 3.74 4.94
CA SER A 108 -9.08 4.34 4.24
C SER A 108 -8.40 5.39 5.10
N VAL A 109 -7.08 5.35 5.24
CA VAL A 109 -6.35 6.37 6.03
C VAL A 109 -6.37 7.71 5.31
N VAL A 110 -7.06 8.71 5.88
CA VAL A 110 -7.16 10.07 5.32
C VAL A 110 -6.20 11.06 5.96
N SER A 111 -5.75 10.78 7.19
CA SER A 111 -4.75 11.61 7.84
C SER A 111 -3.95 10.83 8.87
N VAL A 112 -2.66 11.15 8.96
CA VAL A 112 -1.77 10.71 10.04
C VAL A 112 -1.50 11.89 10.94
N VAL A 113 -1.77 11.70 12.23
CA VAL A 113 -1.61 12.72 13.27
C VAL A 113 -0.53 12.25 14.24
N ARG A 114 0.47 13.09 14.47
CA ARG A 114 1.58 12.80 15.38
C ARG A 114 1.26 13.33 16.77
N ALA A 115 1.44 12.50 17.78
CA ALA A 115 1.38 12.93 19.18
C ALA A 115 2.72 13.53 19.59
N ASP A 116 2.71 14.83 19.86
CA ASP A 116 3.81 15.51 20.54
C ASP A 116 3.80 15.13 22.01
N ARG A 117 5.01 14.93 22.55
CA ARG A 117 5.21 14.50 23.93
C ARG A 117 6.22 15.38 24.64
N ASP A 118 5.97 15.63 25.91
CA ASP A 118 6.94 16.27 26.79
C ASP A 118 8.06 15.30 27.20
N SER A 119 9.02 15.79 28.00
CA SER A 119 10.11 14.99 28.55
C SER A 119 9.63 13.92 29.56
N GLY A 120 8.42 14.06 30.10
CA GLY A 120 7.77 13.05 30.96
C GLY A 120 7.05 11.94 30.19
N GLY A 121 6.91 12.09 28.87
CA GLY A 121 6.23 11.13 27.99
C GLY A 121 4.72 11.36 27.85
N TYR A 122 4.18 12.43 28.42
CA TYR A 122 2.76 12.79 28.31
C TYR A 122 2.49 13.45 26.96
N VAL A 123 1.33 13.13 26.37
CA VAL A 123 0.89 13.76 25.12
C VAL A 123 0.49 15.21 25.40
N THR A 124 1.12 16.15 24.70
CA THR A 124 0.89 17.59 24.86
C THR A 124 0.09 18.20 23.72
N ALA A 125 0.23 17.66 22.51
CA ALA A 125 -0.50 18.09 21.32
C ALA A 125 -0.66 16.95 20.31
N LEU A 126 -1.62 17.11 19.40
CA LEU A 126 -1.88 16.24 18.27
C LEU A 126 -1.73 17.07 16.99
N GLU A 127 -0.63 16.86 16.28
CA GLU A 127 -0.27 17.67 15.10
C GLU A 127 -0.53 16.87 13.81
N PRO A 128 -1.29 17.41 12.85
CA PRO A 128 -1.42 16.81 11.52
C PRO A 128 -0.05 16.68 10.86
N GLU A 129 0.35 15.45 10.50
CA GLU A 129 1.65 15.18 9.91
C GLU A 129 1.52 14.84 8.43
N THR A 130 0.50 14.08 8.05
CA THR A 130 0.29 13.66 6.66
C THR A 130 -1.20 13.67 6.32
N GLY A 131 -1.55 14.31 5.21
CA GLY A 131 -2.87 14.20 4.61
C GLY A 131 -2.83 13.22 3.43
N LEU A 132 -3.84 12.37 3.35
CA LEU A 132 -4.03 11.39 2.28
C LEU A 132 -5.42 11.58 1.68
N ALA A 133 -5.49 11.52 0.35
CA ALA A 133 -6.75 11.54 -0.37
C ALA A 133 -6.70 10.44 -1.44
N TYR A 134 -7.86 9.92 -1.81
CA TYR A 134 -7.98 8.85 -2.79
C TYR A 134 -9.05 9.19 -3.83
N ASP A 135 -8.94 8.61 -5.03
CA ASP A 135 -10.08 8.52 -5.92
C ASP A 135 -11.04 7.39 -5.50
N VAL A 136 -12.12 7.21 -6.27
CA VAL A 136 -13.15 6.21 -5.99
C VAL A 136 -12.62 4.77 -5.99
N PHE A 137 -11.52 4.49 -6.68
CA PHE A 137 -10.88 3.17 -6.71
C PHE A 137 -9.65 3.10 -5.81
N GLY A 138 -9.34 4.13 -5.03
CA GLY A 138 -8.20 4.09 -4.11
C GLY A 138 -6.87 4.59 -4.68
N ALA A 139 -6.86 5.20 -5.87
CA ALA A 139 -5.65 5.82 -6.38
C ALA A 139 -5.33 7.07 -5.52
N PRO A 140 -4.13 7.18 -4.92
CA PRO A 140 -3.77 8.33 -4.11
C PRO A 140 -3.79 9.64 -4.90
N ARG A 141 -4.28 10.69 -4.25
CA ARG A 141 -4.35 12.07 -4.72
C ARG A 141 -3.59 12.99 -3.77
N HIS A 142 -3.20 14.15 -4.27
CA HIS A 142 -2.69 15.21 -3.40
C HIS A 142 -3.78 15.67 -2.44
N ALA A 143 -3.57 15.53 -1.12
CA ALA A 143 -4.59 15.86 -0.13
C ALA A 143 -5.00 17.34 -0.11
N ALA A 144 -4.07 18.26 -0.43
CA ALA A 144 -4.35 19.70 -0.45
C ALA A 144 -5.05 20.17 -1.72
N THR A 145 -4.70 19.60 -2.88
CA THR A 145 -5.14 20.10 -4.20
C THR A 145 -6.11 19.16 -4.91
N TRP A 146 -6.33 17.97 -4.37
CA TRP A 146 -7.11 16.89 -4.99
C TRP A 146 -6.60 16.43 -6.36
N ALA A 147 -5.40 16.88 -6.75
CA ALA A 147 -4.79 16.51 -8.01
C ALA A 147 -4.49 15.01 -8.05
N GLY A 148 -4.89 14.35 -9.13
CA GLY A 148 -4.54 12.95 -9.41
C GLY A 148 -3.12 12.79 -9.93
N LEU A 149 -2.76 11.55 -10.25
CA LEU A 149 -1.43 11.17 -10.76
C LEU A 149 -1.07 11.83 -12.09
N ASP A 150 -2.07 12.32 -12.82
CA ASP A 150 -1.93 12.78 -14.21
C ASP A 150 -1.64 14.29 -14.29
N ALA A 151 -1.60 14.99 -13.15
CA ALA A 151 -1.46 16.45 -13.12
C ALA A 151 -0.06 16.97 -13.50
N ASN A 152 0.95 16.10 -13.64
CA ASN A 152 2.24 16.39 -14.31
C ASN A 152 3.09 15.11 -14.31
N GLU A 153 3.02 14.30 -15.37
CA GLU A 153 4.01 13.23 -15.64
C GLU A 153 5.37 13.82 -16.08
N ALA A 154 5.79 14.96 -15.51
CA ALA A 154 7.17 15.40 -15.55
C ALA A 154 7.94 14.65 -14.47
N TRP A 155 8.44 13.47 -14.84
CA TRP A 155 9.64 12.94 -14.20
C TRP A 155 10.71 14.05 -14.18
N PRO A 156 11.27 14.46 -13.01
CA PRO A 156 11.20 13.86 -11.68
C PRO A 156 10.64 14.86 -10.64
N GLN A 157 9.33 14.99 -10.48
CA GLN A 157 8.82 15.65 -9.27
C GLN A 157 8.93 14.68 -8.09
N ALA A 158 9.73 15.10 -7.10
CA ALA A 158 10.30 14.29 -6.03
C ALA A 158 9.31 13.73 -4.99
N THR A 159 8.00 13.88 -5.17
CA THR A 159 7.00 13.33 -4.24
C THR A 159 5.67 13.13 -4.96
N THR A 160 5.41 11.92 -5.46
CA THR A 160 4.07 11.57 -5.95
C THR A 160 3.14 11.28 -4.77
N PRO A 161 1.81 11.37 -4.92
CA PRO A 161 0.88 10.96 -3.86
C PRO A 161 1.12 9.55 -3.31
N TRP A 162 1.70 8.65 -4.11
CA TRP A 162 2.12 7.32 -3.66
C TRP A 162 3.29 7.36 -2.68
N ASP A 163 4.26 8.24 -2.90
CA ASP A 163 5.46 8.35 -2.08
C ASP A 163 5.18 8.96 -0.70
N VAL A 164 4.01 9.57 -0.52
CA VAL A 164 3.57 10.20 0.74
C VAL A 164 3.07 9.17 1.76
N VAL A 165 2.58 8.00 1.33
CA VAL A 165 2.00 7.00 2.25
C VAL A 165 3.08 6.32 3.07
N THR A 166 4.01 5.63 2.41
CA THR A 166 5.00 4.70 3.02
C THR A 166 5.92 5.28 4.11
N PRO A 167 6.28 6.58 4.12
CA PRO A 167 7.10 7.14 5.18
C PRO A 167 6.41 7.08 6.55
N THR A 168 5.11 7.40 6.61
CA THR A 168 4.35 7.53 7.87
C THR A 168 3.51 6.30 8.18
N THR A 169 2.90 5.65 7.18
CA THR A 169 2.13 4.40 7.34
C THR A 169 2.26 3.50 6.11
N ARG A 170 2.03 2.20 6.23
CA ARG A 170 1.90 1.33 5.05
C ARG A 170 0.46 1.14 4.62
N HIS A 171 -0.49 1.41 5.50
CA HIS A 171 -1.91 1.24 5.26
C HIS A 171 -2.48 2.50 4.62
N GLY A 172 -3.29 2.31 3.58
CA GLY A 172 -3.92 3.40 2.84
C GLY A 172 -5.39 3.10 2.57
N PHE A 173 -5.73 2.92 1.29
CA PHE A 173 -7.10 2.71 0.85
C PHE A 173 -7.72 1.46 1.49
N THR A 174 -8.90 1.61 2.11
CA THR A 174 -9.64 0.55 2.81
C THR A 174 -8.80 -0.24 3.84
N GLY A 175 -7.77 0.39 4.41
CA GLY A 175 -6.84 -0.24 5.36
C GLY A 175 -5.84 -1.22 4.74
N HIS A 176 -5.81 -1.36 3.41
CA HIS A 176 -4.86 -2.26 2.74
C HIS A 176 -3.46 -1.66 2.62
N GLU A 177 -2.48 -2.54 2.47
CA GLU A 177 -1.08 -2.16 2.31
C GLU A 177 -0.83 -1.54 0.92
N MET A 178 -0.18 -0.39 0.91
CA MET A 178 0.12 0.38 -0.29
C MET A 178 1.51 0.01 -0.81
N LEU A 179 1.58 -0.63 -1.98
CA LEU A 179 2.83 -0.89 -2.69
C LEU A 179 3.18 0.33 -3.54
N SER A 180 3.53 1.44 -2.87
CA SER A 180 3.72 2.76 -3.50
C SER A 180 4.68 2.76 -4.68
N LYS A 181 5.75 1.97 -4.60
CA LYS A 181 6.74 1.86 -5.69
C LYS A 181 6.17 1.17 -6.92
N GLN A 182 5.19 0.29 -6.77
CA GLN A 182 4.53 -0.42 -7.86
C GLN A 182 3.24 0.27 -8.29
N ARG A 183 2.74 1.21 -7.47
CA ARG A 183 1.41 1.85 -7.63
C ARG A 183 0.29 0.82 -7.59
N LEU A 184 0.44 -0.18 -6.73
CA LEU A 184 -0.52 -1.25 -6.50
C LEU A 184 -0.96 -1.26 -5.03
N ILE A 185 -2.09 -1.89 -4.76
CA ILE A 185 -2.62 -2.10 -3.42
C ILE A 185 -2.62 -3.61 -3.14
N HIS A 186 -2.05 -4.02 -2.01
CA HIS A 186 -2.00 -5.41 -1.60
C HIS A 186 -3.23 -5.74 -0.74
N MET A 187 -4.26 -6.32 -1.37
CA MET A 187 -5.52 -6.67 -0.72
C MET A 187 -5.50 -8.12 -0.20
N ARG A 188 -4.37 -8.55 0.38
CA ARG A 188 -4.10 -9.90 0.90
C ARG A 188 -4.12 -10.97 -0.21
N GLY A 189 -5.30 -11.42 -0.63
CA GLY A 189 -5.45 -12.48 -1.62
C GLY A 189 -5.03 -12.08 -3.03
N ARG A 190 -5.22 -10.80 -3.38
CA ARG A 190 -4.93 -10.28 -4.73
C ARG A 190 -4.30 -8.89 -4.67
N LEU A 191 -3.53 -8.60 -5.72
CA LEU A 191 -3.04 -7.25 -5.99
C LEU A 191 -4.09 -6.49 -6.80
N PHE A 192 -4.31 -5.26 -6.41
CA PHE A 192 -5.28 -4.37 -7.05
C PHE A 192 -4.57 -3.17 -7.68
N ASP A 193 -4.90 -2.89 -8.93
CA ASP A 193 -4.46 -1.70 -9.66
C ASP A 193 -5.57 -0.64 -9.61
N PRO A 194 -5.40 0.44 -8.82
CA PRO A 194 -6.42 1.48 -8.72
C PRO A 194 -6.50 2.39 -9.94
N ARG A 195 -5.48 2.46 -10.81
CA ARG A 195 -5.59 3.22 -12.07
C ARG A 195 -6.53 2.52 -13.04
N MET A 196 -6.53 1.18 -13.03
CA MET A 196 -7.46 0.38 -13.84
C MET A 196 -8.78 0.10 -13.12
N GLY A 197 -8.81 0.20 -11.79
CA GLY A 197 -9.96 -0.20 -10.97
C GLY A 197 -10.19 -1.71 -10.99
N ARG A 198 -9.12 -2.52 -11.08
CA ARG A 198 -9.18 -3.96 -11.30
C ARG A 198 -8.12 -4.72 -10.51
N PHE A 199 -8.42 -5.96 -10.15
CA PHE A 199 -7.39 -6.89 -9.69
C PHE A 199 -6.46 -7.29 -10.84
N THR A 200 -5.18 -7.54 -10.53
CA THR A 200 -4.20 -8.02 -11.51
C THR A 200 -4.26 -9.54 -11.72
N GLY A 201 -4.98 -10.25 -10.85
CA GLY A 201 -5.17 -11.71 -10.89
C GLY A 201 -6.64 -12.09 -10.90
N VAL A 202 -6.92 -13.29 -11.40
CA VAL A 202 -8.26 -13.89 -11.49
C VAL A 202 -8.79 -14.22 -10.10
N ASP A 203 -10.05 -13.87 -9.79
CA ASP A 203 -10.77 -14.42 -8.64
C ASP A 203 -11.01 -15.93 -8.83
N PRO A 204 -10.50 -16.80 -7.95
CA PRO A 204 -10.90 -18.20 -7.96
C PRO A 204 -12.36 -18.40 -7.49
N VAL A 205 -12.96 -17.39 -6.83
CA VAL A 205 -14.31 -17.47 -6.27
C VAL A 205 -15.27 -16.63 -7.11
N ILE A 206 -16.27 -17.30 -7.72
CA ILE A 206 -17.39 -16.61 -8.36
C ILE A 206 -18.49 -16.42 -7.31
N GLN A 207 -18.54 -15.23 -6.71
CA GLN A 207 -19.50 -14.91 -5.64
C GLN A 207 -20.95 -14.84 -6.15
N PHE A 208 -21.16 -14.34 -7.37
CA PHE A 208 -22.49 -14.09 -7.93
C PHE A 208 -22.64 -14.71 -9.32
N PRO A 209 -22.79 -16.05 -9.43
CA PRO A 209 -22.80 -16.74 -10.72
C PRO A 209 -24.01 -16.39 -11.60
N LEU A 210 -25.10 -15.91 -11.00
CA LEU A 210 -26.31 -15.48 -11.71
C LEU A 210 -26.24 -14.01 -12.18
N SER A 211 -25.19 -13.27 -11.81
CA SER A 211 -24.99 -11.88 -12.20
C SER A 211 -23.91 -11.78 -13.27
N THR A 212 -24.19 -11.08 -14.37
CA THR A 212 -23.21 -10.85 -15.45
C THR A 212 -21.99 -10.07 -14.95
N GLN A 213 -22.15 -9.22 -13.93
CA GLN A 213 -21.04 -8.52 -13.27
C GLN A 213 -20.20 -9.46 -12.40
N GLY A 214 -20.84 -10.44 -11.76
CA GLY A 214 -20.17 -11.45 -10.92
C GLY A 214 -19.29 -12.42 -11.70
N LEU A 215 -19.49 -12.52 -13.02
CA LEU A 215 -18.67 -13.33 -13.91
C LEU A 215 -17.36 -12.65 -14.31
N ASN A 216 -17.14 -11.38 -13.95
CA ASN A 216 -15.87 -10.72 -14.19
C ASN A 216 -14.89 -10.98 -13.02
N PRO A 217 -13.88 -11.85 -13.20
CA PRO A 217 -12.99 -12.27 -12.11
C PRO A 217 -11.98 -11.18 -11.69
N TYR A 218 -11.94 -10.04 -12.38
CA TYR A 218 -11.04 -8.93 -12.08
C TYR A 218 -11.76 -7.75 -11.43
N SER A 219 -13.09 -7.82 -11.29
CA SER A 219 -13.87 -6.71 -10.74
C SER A 219 -13.65 -6.55 -9.24
N TYR A 220 -13.59 -5.29 -8.79
CA TYR A 220 -13.59 -4.94 -7.38
C TYR A 220 -14.99 -4.48 -6.99
N LEU A 221 -15.58 -5.12 -5.97
CA LEU A 221 -16.92 -4.83 -5.45
C LEU A 221 -18.00 -4.68 -6.54
N LEU A 222 -17.97 -5.53 -7.57
CA LEU A 222 -18.91 -5.45 -8.71
C LEU A 222 -18.95 -4.06 -9.38
N ASN A 223 -17.79 -3.38 -9.45
CA ASN A 223 -17.66 -1.99 -9.91
C ASN A 223 -18.30 -0.93 -9.00
N ASN A 224 -18.56 -1.26 -7.74
CA ASN A 224 -19.13 -0.35 -6.75
C ASN A 224 -18.19 -0.19 -5.54
N PRO A 225 -17.03 0.47 -5.71
CA PRO A 225 -15.99 0.56 -4.68
C PRO A 225 -16.41 1.35 -3.43
N LEU A 226 -17.49 2.13 -3.52
CA LEU A 226 -18.00 2.92 -2.40
C LEU A 226 -19.03 2.18 -1.56
N ALA A 227 -19.53 1.01 -1.99
CA ALA A 227 -20.57 0.29 -1.27
C ALA A 227 -20.05 -0.61 -0.15
N GLY A 228 -18.75 -0.86 -0.07
CA GLY A 228 -18.17 -1.85 0.83
C GLY A 228 -16.66 -1.85 0.79
N THR A 229 -16.07 -2.91 1.32
CA THR A 229 -14.63 -3.22 1.24
C THR A 229 -14.44 -4.69 0.84
N ASP A 230 -13.23 -5.12 0.48
CA ASP A 230 -12.90 -6.54 0.34
C ASP A 230 -11.69 -6.86 1.21
N PRO A 231 -11.87 -7.11 2.52
CA PRO A 231 -10.77 -7.28 3.46
C PRO A 231 -9.82 -8.43 3.11
N THR A 232 -10.30 -9.42 2.35
CA THR A 232 -9.56 -10.64 1.97
C THR A 232 -8.98 -10.59 0.58
N GLY A 233 -9.46 -9.67 -0.25
CA GLY A 233 -9.25 -9.65 -1.68
C GLY A 233 -9.98 -10.78 -2.41
N TYR A 234 -10.98 -11.45 -1.84
CA TYR A 234 -11.79 -12.50 -2.51
C TYR A 234 -13.28 -12.41 -2.22
N LYS A 235 -13.68 -11.60 -1.23
CA LYS A 235 -15.05 -11.53 -0.75
C LYS A 235 -15.38 -10.10 -0.38
N ALA A 236 -16.31 -9.55 -1.15
CA ALA A 236 -16.90 -8.26 -0.82
C ALA A 236 -17.56 -8.30 0.56
N ASP A 237 -17.46 -7.20 1.28
CA ASP A 237 -18.06 -6.97 2.57
C ASP A 237 -18.74 -5.59 2.56
N TRP A 238 -20.06 -5.64 2.56
CA TRP A 238 -20.96 -4.49 2.47
C TRP A 238 -21.52 -4.14 3.86
N GLU A 239 -21.43 -5.05 4.82
CA GLU A 239 -22.04 -4.93 6.15
C GLU A 239 -21.15 -4.09 7.08
N SER A 240 -19.82 -4.25 6.99
CA SER A 240 -18.87 -3.48 7.80
C SER A 240 -18.95 -1.96 7.61
N VAL A 241 -19.49 -1.50 6.48
CA VAL A 241 -19.74 -0.08 6.21
C VAL A 241 -21.03 0.41 6.88
N GLN A 242 -22.05 -0.44 7.01
CA GLN A 242 -23.35 -0.07 7.58
C GLN A 242 -23.30 0.04 9.10
N GLU A 243 -22.48 -0.77 9.77
CA GLU A 243 -22.34 -0.76 11.24
C GLU A 243 -21.50 0.41 11.78
N ARG A 244 -20.77 1.12 10.92
CA ARG A 244 -19.90 2.25 11.28
C ARG A 244 -20.58 3.63 11.13
N MET A 245 -21.89 3.66 10.85
CA MET A 245 -22.73 4.87 10.78
C MET A 245 -23.60 5.02 12.01
#